data_AF-A0A7V4JMF0-F1
#
_entry.id   AF-A0A7V4JMF0-F1
#
_cell.length_a   1.000
_cell.length_b   1.000
_cell.length_c   1.000
_cell.angle_alpha   90.00
_cell.angle_beta   90.00
_cell.angle_gamma   90.00
#
_symmetry.space_group_name_H-M   'P 1'
#
loop_
_entity.id
_entity.type
_entity.pdbx_description
1 polymer ?
#
loop_
_entity_poly.entity_id
_entity_poly.type
_entity_poly.pdbx_seq_one_letter_code
_entity_poly.pdbx_strand_id
1 'polypeptide(L)'
;MKPLHLSWLLLAITACHKIQSYPDTPVVHFKEFNYRDTSLVFTFVDGDGDVGFDSDTVSINDTTDSAYNVFAPLEICREGRFSPFSELKYWRYRIADIPVPQGQNKTLKGEIKLRFHYLFGDSATLHMLTDTFRFVFWMNDKAFHRSNTDSTPPLLKSRIGK
;
A
#
# COMPACT_ATOMS: atom_id res chain seq x y z
N MET A 1 -43.88 -38.27 46.55
CA MET A 1 -43.15 -39.04 45.52
C MET A 1 -42.47 -38.05 44.59
N LYS A 2 -41.13 -38.14 44.48
CA LYS A 2 -40.17 -37.81 43.38
C LYS A 2 -40.57 -36.77 42.29
N PRO A 3 -39.59 -36.15 41.59
CA PRO A 3 -38.29 -35.62 42.03
C PRO A 3 -37.98 -34.25 41.33
N LEU A 4 -36.78 -33.68 41.54
CA LEU A 4 -35.85 -33.16 40.49
C LEU A 4 -36.38 -32.17 39.40
N HIS A 5 -35.70 -31.13 38.94
CA HIS A 5 -34.28 -30.88 38.64
C HIS A 5 -34.20 -29.36 38.34
N LEU A 6 -33.22 -28.63 38.87
CA LEU A 6 -31.98 -28.31 38.15
C LEU A 6 -32.23 -27.87 36.70
N SER A 7 -32.29 -26.57 36.45
CA SER A 7 -31.86 -26.04 35.15
C SER A 7 -31.44 -24.59 35.28
N TRP A 8 -30.25 -24.39 35.87
CA TRP A 8 -29.36 -23.30 35.49
C TRP A 8 -29.04 -23.53 34.02
N LEU A 9 -29.84 -22.94 33.11
CA LEU A 9 -29.53 -22.97 31.70
C LEU A 9 -28.37 -22.00 31.47
N LEU A 10 -27.15 -22.53 31.56
CA LEU A 10 -25.94 -21.93 31.04
C LEU A 10 -26.17 -21.62 29.54
N LEU A 11 -26.56 -20.40 29.23
CA LEU A 11 -26.40 -19.84 27.89
C LEU A 11 -24.95 -19.35 27.75
N ALA A 12 -24.01 -20.30 27.71
CA ALA A 12 -22.65 -20.03 27.24
C ALA A 12 -22.71 -19.93 25.71
N ILE A 13 -23.15 -18.77 25.20
CA ILE A 13 -23.12 -18.47 23.77
C ILE A 13 -21.66 -18.37 23.32
N THR A 14 -21.24 -19.41 22.62
CA THR A 14 -19.94 -19.56 21.96
C THR A 14 -19.83 -18.61 20.78
N ALA A 15 -19.61 -17.32 21.04
CA ALA A 15 -19.19 -16.37 20.01
C ALA A 15 -17.66 -16.38 19.90
N CYS A 16 -17.07 -17.55 19.61
CA CYS A 16 -15.67 -17.63 19.23
C CYS A 16 -15.56 -17.22 17.76
N HIS A 17 -15.57 -15.91 17.50
CA HIS A 17 -15.15 -15.40 16.21
C HIS A 17 -13.68 -15.78 16.03
N LYS A 18 -13.37 -16.56 14.98
CA LYS A 18 -11.98 -16.82 14.62
C LYS A 18 -11.30 -15.48 14.38
N ILE A 19 -10.29 -15.19 15.19
CA ILE A 19 -9.43 -14.03 14.99
C ILE A 19 -8.70 -14.28 13.67
N GLN A 20 -9.01 -13.48 12.66
CA GLN A 20 -8.25 -13.48 11.42
C GLN A 20 -6.88 -12.90 11.75
N SER A 21 -5.84 -13.72 11.63
CA SER A 21 -4.46 -13.30 11.78
C SER A 21 -3.88 -12.92 10.42
N TYR A 22 -3.10 -11.86 10.41
CA TYR A 22 -2.36 -11.35 9.27
C TYR A 22 -0.86 -11.38 9.61
N PRO A 23 0.03 -11.48 8.60
CA PRO A 23 1.47 -11.41 8.84
C PRO A 23 1.86 -10.05 9.39
N ASP A 24 2.87 -10.01 10.26
CA ASP A 24 3.46 -8.75 10.74
C ASP A 24 4.08 -7.99 9.55
N THR A 25 4.72 -8.68 8.60
CA THR A 25 5.17 -8.04 7.35
C THR A 25 3.98 -7.58 6.49
N PRO A 26 3.99 -6.34 5.98
CA PRO A 26 2.89 -5.80 5.20
C PRO A 26 2.67 -6.57 3.89
N VAL A 27 1.42 -6.64 3.45
CA VAL A 27 1.02 -7.21 2.16
C VAL A 27 0.27 -6.15 1.36
N VAL A 28 0.66 -5.94 0.10
CA VAL A 28 0.06 -4.96 -0.80
C VAL A 28 -0.60 -5.62 -2.01
N HIS A 29 -1.69 -5.01 -2.49
CA HIS A 29 -2.40 -5.46 -3.69
C HIS A 29 -2.89 -4.30 -4.55
N PHE A 30 -2.66 -4.38 -5.86
CA PHE A 30 -3.20 -3.44 -6.84
C PHE A 30 -4.72 -3.38 -6.74
N LYS A 31 -5.25 -2.16 -6.69
CA LYS A 31 -6.69 -1.90 -6.72
C LYS A 31 -7.10 -1.24 -8.03
N GLU A 32 -6.54 -0.07 -8.33
CA GLU A 32 -6.89 0.67 -9.54
C GLU A 32 -5.80 1.66 -9.97
N PHE A 33 -5.83 2.03 -11.26
CA PHE A 33 -5.16 3.21 -11.76
C PHE A 33 -6.20 4.14 -12.38
N ASN A 34 -6.28 5.37 -11.90
CA ASN A 34 -7.19 6.38 -12.38
C ASN A 34 -6.47 7.28 -13.39
N TYR A 35 -6.89 7.22 -14.66
CA TYR A 35 -6.29 8.01 -15.74
C TYR A 35 -6.62 9.50 -15.69
N ARG A 36 -7.70 9.89 -15.02
CA ARG A 36 -8.17 11.28 -14.95
C ARG A 36 -7.33 12.11 -13.98
N ASP A 37 -7.08 11.59 -12.79
CA ASP A 37 -6.27 12.25 -11.77
C ASP A 37 -4.86 11.63 -11.60
N THR A 38 -4.50 10.75 -12.53
CA THR A 38 -3.21 10.07 -12.63
C THR A 38 -2.75 9.49 -11.29
N SER A 39 -3.63 8.68 -10.69
CA SER A 39 -3.40 8.08 -9.39
C SER A 39 -3.37 6.56 -9.42
N LEU A 40 -2.42 5.99 -8.67
CA LEU A 40 -2.36 4.58 -8.35
C LEU A 40 -3.01 4.37 -6.97
N VAL A 41 -3.94 3.44 -6.89
CA VAL A 41 -4.53 2.98 -5.63
C VAL A 41 -4.19 1.51 -5.43
N PHE A 42 -3.68 1.19 -4.25
CA PHE A 42 -3.44 -0.18 -3.82
C PHE A 42 -3.88 -0.35 -2.36
N THR A 43 -4.26 -1.57 -2.00
CA THR A 43 -4.60 -1.92 -0.61
C THR A 43 -3.37 -2.39 0.13
N PHE A 44 -3.33 -2.21 1.45
CA PHE A 44 -2.36 -2.85 2.32
C PHE A 44 -3.04 -3.55 3.51
N VAL A 45 -2.37 -4.56 4.05
CA VAL A 45 -2.67 -5.14 5.36
C VAL A 45 -1.38 -5.46 6.10
N ASP A 46 -1.38 -5.22 7.40
CA ASP A 46 -0.22 -5.27 8.28
C ASP A 46 -0.67 -5.80 9.67
N GLY A 47 -0.02 -6.84 10.17
CA GLY A 47 -0.53 -7.65 11.27
C GLY A 47 -0.40 -7.01 12.65
N ASP A 48 0.73 -6.36 12.91
CA ASP A 48 1.09 -5.71 14.16
C ASP A 48 0.91 -4.18 14.12
N GLY A 49 0.55 -3.64 12.96
CA GLY A 49 0.01 -2.30 12.79
C GLY A 49 1.07 -1.20 12.79
N ASP A 50 2.32 -1.53 12.52
CA ASP A 50 3.46 -0.61 12.60
C ASP A 50 3.70 0.12 11.26
N VAL A 51 2.62 0.65 10.68
CA VAL A 51 2.65 1.36 9.38
C VAL A 51 2.94 2.86 9.53
N GLY A 52 3.72 3.41 8.60
CA GLY A 52 4.00 4.85 8.51
C GLY A 52 5.30 5.24 9.22
N PHE A 53 5.86 6.41 8.91
CA PHE A 53 7.05 6.94 9.59
C PHE A 53 6.75 8.23 10.35
N ASP A 54 7.32 8.34 11.54
CA ASP A 54 7.24 9.55 12.35
C ASP A 54 7.96 10.71 11.64
N SER A 55 7.21 11.78 11.39
CA SER A 55 7.72 13.00 10.76
C SER A 55 8.82 13.69 11.56
N ASP A 56 8.89 13.45 12.86
CA ASP A 56 9.88 14.07 13.75
C ASP A 56 11.22 13.33 13.71
N THR A 57 11.22 12.06 13.31
CA THR A 57 12.44 11.22 13.21
C THR A 57 13.13 11.34 11.85
N VAL A 58 12.39 11.75 10.81
CA VAL A 58 12.88 11.87 9.44
C VAL A 58 12.74 13.30 8.96
N SER A 59 13.87 14.00 8.82
CA SER A 59 13.92 15.36 8.30
C SER A 59 13.14 15.47 6.99
N ILE A 60 12.32 16.51 6.85
CA ILE A 60 11.55 16.76 5.62
C ILE A 60 12.44 16.99 4.38
N ASN A 61 13.73 17.27 4.59
CA ASN A 61 14.73 17.45 3.54
C ASN A 61 15.62 16.21 3.36
N ASP A 62 15.38 15.11 4.09
CA ASP A 62 16.10 13.88 3.88
C ASP A 62 15.66 13.23 2.56
N THR A 63 16.63 13.03 1.68
CA THR A 63 16.43 12.46 0.34
C THR A 63 16.91 11.01 0.24
N THR A 64 17.42 10.45 1.34
CA THR A 64 17.84 9.05 1.43
C THR A 64 16.63 8.12 1.38
N ASP A 65 16.83 6.90 0.92
CA ASP A 65 15.75 5.90 0.80
C ASP A 65 15.13 5.56 2.16
N SER A 66 15.88 5.70 3.25
CA SER A 66 15.40 5.52 4.63
C SER A 66 14.34 6.54 5.05
N ALA A 67 14.20 7.66 4.33
CA ALA A 67 13.18 8.66 4.62
C ALA A 67 11.78 8.30 4.06
N TYR A 68 11.68 7.22 3.28
CA TYR A 68 10.49 6.84 2.54
C TYR A 68 10.08 5.40 2.87
N ASN A 69 8.77 5.15 2.88
CA ASN A 69 8.19 3.85 3.22
C ASN A 69 7.26 3.32 2.14
N VAL A 70 7.01 4.08 1.08
CA VAL A 70 6.23 3.63 -0.08
C VAL A 70 7.00 3.93 -1.35
N PHE A 71 7.08 2.94 -2.22
CA PHE A 71 7.86 3.01 -3.45
C PHE A 71 6.98 2.59 -4.62
N ALA A 72 7.02 3.35 -5.70
CA ALA A 72 6.27 3.08 -6.93
C ALA A 72 7.09 3.46 -8.18
N PRO A 73 8.24 2.81 -8.45
CA PRO A 73 8.98 3.01 -9.69
C PRO A 73 8.15 2.71 -10.94
N LEU A 74 8.45 3.47 -11.98
CA LEU A 74 7.87 3.29 -13.30
C LEU A 74 8.72 2.34 -14.13
N GLU A 75 8.06 1.48 -14.89
CA GLU A 75 8.65 0.73 -15.98
C GLU A 75 8.00 1.11 -17.30
N ILE A 76 8.80 1.26 -18.34
CA ILE A 76 8.34 1.55 -19.70
C ILE A 76 8.44 0.30 -20.56
N CYS A 77 7.49 0.13 -21.48
CA CYS A 77 7.49 -0.98 -22.43
C CYS A 77 8.13 -0.55 -23.75
N ARG A 78 9.19 -1.25 -24.15
CA ARG A 78 9.82 -1.13 -25.47
C ARG A 78 9.89 -2.53 -26.09
N GLU A 79 9.41 -2.66 -27.32
CA GLU A 79 9.44 -3.95 -28.06
C GLU A 79 8.80 -5.11 -27.25
N GLY A 80 7.72 -4.82 -26.51
CA GLY A 80 7.01 -5.81 -25.70
C GLY A 80 7.67 -6.18 -24.37
N ARG A 81 8.78 -5.53 -23.99
CA ARG A 81 9.49 -5.77 -22.73
C ARG A 81 9.43 -4.56 -21.82
N PHE A 82 9.10 -4.79 -20.55
CA PHE A 82 9.15 -3.77 -19.51
C PHE A 82 10.58 -3.63 -18.97
N SER A 83 11.03 -2.40 -18.81
CA SER A 83 12.30 -2.08 -18.16
C SER A 83 12.15 -0.85 -17.26
N PRO A 84 12.93 -0.74 -16.17
CA PRO A 84 12.91 0.44 -15.30
C PRO A 84 13.11 1.74 -16.07
N PHE A 85 12.33 2.76 -15.73
CA PHE A 85 12.49 4.11 -16.23
C PHE A 85 13.33 4.94 -15.24
N SER A 86 14.64 4.96 -15.46
CA SER A 86 15.62 5.56 -14.53
C SER A 86 15.84 7.05 -14.70
N GLU A 87 15.21 7.68 -15.71
CA GLU A 87 15.41 9.10 -16.03
C GLU A 87 14.81 10.05 -14.97
N LEU A 88 13.90 9.55 -14.12
CA LEU A 88 13.31 10.31 -13.03
C LEU A 88 13.58 9.61 -11.69
N LYS A 89 13.65 10.40 -10.61
CA LYS A 89 13.88 9.91 -9.24
C LYS A 89 12.65 10.04 -8.33
N TYR A 90 11.47 10.32 -8.89
CA TYR A 90 10.25 10.65 -8.15
C TYR A 90 9.37 9.44 -7.79
N TRP A 91 9.98 8.34 -7.34
CA TRP A 91 9.30 7.05 -7.13
C TRP A 91 9.08 6.71 -5.66
N ARG A 92 9.34 7.65 -4.75
CA ARG A 92 9.42 7.41 -3.31
C ARG A 92 8.46 8.34 -2.60
N TYR A 93 7.73 7.79 -1.66
CA TYR A 93 6.66 8.45 -0.94
C TYR A 93 6.77 8.11 0.54
N ARG A 94 6.28 9.04 1.36
CA ARG A 94 6.23 8.88 2.80
C ARG A 94 4.77 8.96 3.23
N ILE A 95 4.32 7.90 3.88
CA ILE A 95 3.11 7.90 4.70
C ILE A 95 3.53 8.27 6.12
N ALA A 96 2.84 9.25 6.69
CA ALA A 96 3.04 9.65 8.08
C ALA A 96 2.68 8.51 9.04
N ASP A 97 3.22 8.58 10.25
CA ASP A 97 2.93 7.62 11.31
C ASP A 97 1.43 7.36 11.46
N ILE A 98 1.04 6.09 11.39
CA ILE A 98 -0.32 5.66 11.71
C ILE A 98 -0.28 5.08 13.13
N PRO A 99 -1.07 5.60 14.08
CA PRO A 99 -1.13 5.07 15.42
C PRO A 99 -1.54 3.60 15.43
N VAL A 100 -0.75 2.77 16.11
CA VAL A 100 -1.03 1.34 16.26
C VAL A 100 -2.35 1.16 17.03
N PRO A 101 -3.31 0.35 16.52
CA PRO A 101 -4.55 0.07 17.23
C PRO A 101 -4.29 -0.50 18.62
N GLN A 102 -5.10 -0.08 19.59
CA GLN A 102 -5.01 -0.58 20.97
C GLN A 102 -5.78 -1.90 21.12
N GLY A 103 -5.29 -2.79 21.99
CA GLY A 103 -5.91 -4.07 22.28
C GLY A 103 -5.20 -5.27 21.64
N GLN A 104 -5.90 -6.41 21.54
CA GLN A 104 -5.33 -7.67 21.05
C GLN A 104 -5.23 -7.73 19.52
N ASN A 105 -6.10 -7.02 18.80
CA ASN A 105 -6.05 -6.95 17.35
C ASN A 105 -5.40 -5.63 16.94
N LYS A 106 -4.14 -5.71 16.52
CA LYS A 106 -3.35 -4.56 16.06
C LYS A 106 -3.38 -4.38 14.56
N THR A 107 -4.06 -5.26 13.83
CA THR A 107 -4.01 -5.27 12.37
C THR A 107 -4.47 -3.93 11.80
N LEU A 108 -3.62 -3.34 10.95
CA LEU A 108 -3.99 -2.22 10.11
C LEU A 108 -4.27 -2.71 8.70
N LYS A 109 -5.32 -2.18 8.10
CA LYS A 109 -5.66 -2.38 6.69
C LYS A 109 -6.20 -1.09 6.12
N GLY A 110 -5.86 -0.81 4.87
CA GLY A 110 -6.28 0.44 4.26
C GLY A 110 -5.95 0.50 2.78
N GLU A 111 -6.15 1.69 2.23
CA GLU A 111 -5.87 2.00 0.84
C GLU A 111 -4.87 3.16 0.79
N ILE A 112 -3.87 3.01 -0.07
CA ILE A 112 -2.89 4.04 -0.34
C ILE A 112 -3.17 4.57 -1.74
N LYS A 113 -3.34 5.89 -1.84
CA LYS A 113 -3.55 6.59 -3.11
C LYS A 113 -2.36 7.49 -3.40
N LEU A 114 -1.56 7.12 -4.40
CA LEU A 114 -0.43 7.91 -4.88
C LEU A 114 -0.86 8.73 -6.10
N ARG A 115 -0.62 10.05 -6.08
CA ARG A 115 -0.89 10.94 -7.22
C ARG A 115 0.41 11.39 -7.86
N PHE A 116 0.56 11.15 -9.16
CA PHE A 116 1.81 11.37 -9.88
C PHE A 116 1.88 12.73 -10.59
N HIS A 117 1.69 13.83 -9.84
CA HIS A 117 1.63 15.19 -10.39
C HIS A 117 2.87 15.58 -11.20
N TYR A 118 4.08 15.23 -10.75
CA TYR A 118 5.31 15.60 -11.49
C TYR A 118 5.50 14.78 -12.77
N LEU A 119 5.07 13.52 -12.79
CA LEU A 119 5.22 12.64 -13.95
C LEU A 119 4.26 13.01 -15.09
N PHE A 120 3.03 13.42 -14.75
CA PHE A 120 1.98 13.68 -15.74
C PHE A 120 1.55 15.15 -15.83
N GLY A 121 2.02 16.02 -14.93
CA GLY A 121 1.72 17.45 -14.93
C GLY A 121 2.75 18.30 -15.69
N ASP A 122 3.94 17.76 -15.98
CA ASP A 122 4.92 18.39 -16.85
C ASP A 122 4.91 17.72 -18.22
N SER A 123 4.78 18.53 -19.28
CA SER A 123 4.78 18.02 -20.66
C SER A 123 6.13 17.39 -21.01
N ALA A 124 7.24 17.93 -20.51
CA ALA A 124 8.57 17.40 -20.81
C ALA A 124 8.74 15.97 -20.27
N THR A 125 8.37 15.71 -19.02
CA THR A 125 8.44 14.37 -18.42
C THR A 125 7.49 13.40 -19.11
N LEU A 126 6.28 13.85 -19.46
CA LEU A 126 5.31 13.03 -20.20
C LEU A 126 5.85 12.63 -21.59
N HIS A 127 6.58 13.52 -22.29
CA HIS A 127 7.18 13.20 -23.59
C HIS A 127 8.24 12.10 -23.51
N MET A 128 8.90 11.91 -22.36
CA MET A 128 9.90 10.86 -22.15
C MET A 128 9.27 9.45 -22.00
N LEU A 129 7.97 9.37 -21.71
CA LEU A 129 7.26 8.10 -21.59
C LEU A 129 6.92 7.49 -22.96
N THR A 130 7.09 6.17 -23.04
CA THR A 130 6.57 5.33 -24.13
C THR A 130 5.04 5.26 -24.08
N ASP A 131 4.43 4.71 -25.13
CA ASP A 131 2.97 4.56 -25.21
C ASP A 131 2.40 3.63 -24.15
N THR A 132 3.18 2.63 -23.73
CA THR A 132 2.81 1.66 -22.70
C THR A 132 3.81 1.71 -21.54
N PHE A 133 3.31 1.73 -20.32
CA PHE A 133 4.09 1.76 -19.07
C PHE A 133 3.35 1.00 -17.96
N ARG A 134 4.01 0.76 -16.83
CA ARG A 134 3.37 0.25 -15.60
C ARG A 134 4.09 0.77 -14.37
N PHE A 135 3.40 0.81 -13.24
CA PHE A 135 4.04 1.00 -11.94
C PHE A 135 4.29 -0.34 -11.28
N VAL A 136 5.47 -0.49 -10.69
CA VAL A 136 5.81 -1.57 -9.77
C VAL A 136 5.92 -0.94 -8.39
N PHE A 137 5.32 -1.54 -7.36
CA PHE A 137 5.22 -0.90 -6.06
C PHE A 137 5.33 -1.86 -4.88
N TRP A 138 5.81 -1.32 -3.77
CA TRP A 138 5.94 -1.98 -2.46
C TRP A 138 5.97 -0.94 -1.35
N MET A 139 5.89 -1.40 -0.10
CA MET A 139 6.06 -0.57 1.08
C MET A 139 6.95 -1.24 2.13
N ASN A 140 7.44 -0.44 3.07
CA ASN A 140 8.12 -0.88 4.27
C ASN A 140 7.32 -0.43 5.50
N ASP A 141 7.29 -1.26 6.54
CA ASP A 141 6.75 -0.89 7.86
C ASP A 141 7.80 -0.14 8.72
N LYS A 142 7.48 0.18 9.98
CA LYS A 142 8.39 0.85 10.94
C LYS A 142 9.57 -0.03 11.34
N ALA A 143 9.39 -1.34 11.36
CA ALA A 143 10.45 -2.32 11.58
C ALA A 143 11.33 -2.58 10.32
N PHE A 144 11.05 -1.89 9.20
CA PHE A 144 11.69 -2.05 7.90
C PHE A 144 11.47 -3.43 7.24
N HIS A 145 10.42 -4.16 7.60
CA HIS A 145 9.99 -5.30 6.78
C HIS A 145 9.39 -4.80 5.47
N ARG A 146 9.88 -5.36 4.38
CA ARG A 146 9.42 -5.04 3.03
C ARG A 146 8.25 -5.94 2.64
N SER A 147 7.18 -5.34 2.12
CA SER A 147 6.05 -6.08 1.59
C SER A 147 6.40 -6.94 0.37
N ASN A 148 5.45 -7.77 -0.08
CA ASN A 148 5.49 -8.25 -1.47
C ASN A 148 5.57 -7.06 -2.44
N THR A 149 6.06 -7.33 -3.65
CA THR A 149 6.01 -6.36 -4.75
C THR A 149 4.81 -6.71 -5.63
N ASP A 150 4.02 -5.71 -5.99
CA ASP A 150 2.91 -5.84 -6.93
C ASP A 150 3.02 -4.78 -8.04
N SER A 151 2.19 -4.85 -9.07
CA SER A 151 2.26 -3.96 -10.22
C SER A 151 0.91 -3.66 -10.82
N THR A 152 0.81 -2.53 -11.51
CA THR A 152 -0.34 -2.26 -12.37
C THR A 152 -0.31 -3.19 -13.59
N PRO A 153 -1.47 -3.46 -14.22
CA PRO A 153 -1.47 -3.93 -15.60
C PRO A 153 -0.76 -2.91 -16.52
N PRO A 154 -0.46 -3.27 -17.78
CA PRO A 154 0.00 -2.32 -18.79
C PRO A 154 -0.97 -1.14 -18.91
N LEU A 155 -0.44 0.07 -18.72
CA LEU A 155 -1.16 1.33 -18.81
C LEU A 155 -0.80 2.06 -20.11
N LEU A 156 -1.77 2.76 -20.69
CA LEU A 156 -1.58 3.50 -21.94
C LEU A 156 -1.46 5.00 -21.70
N LYS A 157 -0.39 5.60 -22.22
CA LYS A 157 -0.17 7.06 -22.21
C LYS A 157 -1.31 7.83 -22.85
N SER A 158 -1.87 7.29 -23.93
CA SER A 158 -2.98 7.91 -24.69
C SER A 158 -4.30 8.02 -23.93
N ARG A 159 -4.41 7.40 -22.74
CA ARG A 159 -5.58 7.45 -21.86
C ARG A 159 -5.45 8.51 -20.77
N ILE A 160 -4.27 9.05 -20.53
CA ILE A 160 -4.03 10.07 -19.50
C ILE A 160 -4.87 11.32 -19.80
N GLY A 161 -5.59 11.82 -18.78
CA GLY A 161 -6.45 13.00 -18.88
C GLY A 161 -7.80 12.76 -19.59
N LYS A 162 -8.13 11.52 -19.97
CA LYS A 162 -9.42 11.14 -20.57
C LYS A 162 -10.39 10.55 -19.53
#